data_AF-A0A1X7U6Z6-F1
#
_entry.id   AF-A0A1X7U6Z6-F1
#
_cell.length_a   1.000
_cell.length_b   1.000
_cell.length_c   1.000
_cell.angle_alpha   90.00
_cell.angle_beta   90.00
_cell.angle_gamma   90.00
#
_symmetry.space_group_name_H-M   'P 1'
#
loop_
_entity.id
_entity.type
_entity.pdbx_description
1 polymer ?
#
loop_
_entity_poly.entity_id
_entity_poly.type
_entity_poly.pdbx_seq_one_letter_code
_entity_poly.pdbx_strand_id
1 'polypeptide(L)'
;MVIIDEVSLVASLNLTYIHIRMNDLFESDEWFRGNNVLFVGDILRLLPVCDEPVFDKVTVSTLKYRLGSMGAVIIWHDTVTKK
;
A
#
# COMPACT_ATOMS: atom_id res chain seq x y z
N MET A 1 -2.36 10.92 -11.62
CA MET A 1 -1.48 10.06 -10.78
C MET A 1 -1.60 10.49 -9.33
N VAL A 2 -1.81 9.56 -8.42
CA VAL A 2 -1.87 9.80 -6.96
C VAL A 2 -0.69 9.08 -6.31
N ILE A 3 0.06 9.75 -5.44
CA ILE A 3 1.14 9.13 -4.66
C ILE A 3 0.79 9.29 -3.18
N ILE A 4 0.82 8.19 -2.44
CA ILE A 4 0.57 8.17 -1.00
C ILE A 4 1.84 7.65 -0.33
N ASP A 5 2.51 8.53 0.40
CA ASP A 5 3.68 8.20 1.19
C ASP A 5 3.27 7.73 2.60
N GLU A 6 4.14 6.94 3.22
CA GLU A 6 3.93 6.27 4.51
C GLU A 6 2.54 5.63 4.66
N VAL A 7 2.15 4.84 3.65
CA VAL A 7 0.82 4.19 3.59
C VAL A 7 0.51 3.28 4.78
N SER A 8 1.53 2.81 5.51
CA SER A 8 1.34 1.99 6.72
C SER A 8 0.65 2.74 7.86
N LEU A 9 0.71 4.07 7.86
CA LEU A 9 0.03 4.94 8.83
C LEU A 9 -1.40 5.28 8.40
N VAL A 10 -1.76 4.99 7.15
CA VAL A 10 -3.07 5.32 6.60
C VAL A 10 -4.06 4.23 6.95
N ALA A 11 -5.17 4.62 7.56
CA ALA A 11 -6.29 3.74 7.82
C ALA A 11 -7.07 3.42 6.53
N SER A 12 -7.62 2.21 6.44
CA SER A 12 -8.46 1.77 5.31
C SER A 12 -9.66 2.70 5.11
N LEU A 13 -10.27 3.17 6.20
CA LEU A 13 -11.37 4.13 6.17
C LEU A 13 -10.95 5.48 5.59
N ASN A 14 -9.77 5.99 5.99
CA ASN A 14 -9.24 7.26 5.47
C ASN A 14 -8.99 7.18 3.96
N LEU A 15 -8.44 6.07 3.49
CA LEU A 15 -8.20 5.85 2.06
C LEU A 15 -9.52 5.79 1.27
N THR A 16 -10.52 5.11 1.81
CA THR A 16 -11.87 5.03 1.22
C THR A 16 -12.54 6.40 1.19
N TYR A 17 -12.41 7.18 2.27
CA TYR A 17 -12.93 8.54 2.32
C TYR A 17 -12.28 9.44 1.26
N ILE A 18 -10.95 9.37 1.10
CA ILE A 18 -10.24 10.10 0.03
C ILE A 18 -10.80 9.71 -1.34
N HIS A 19 -11.00 8.42 -1.62
CA HIS A 19 -11.58 7.97 -2.87
C HIS A 19 -12.99 8.54 -3.11
N ILE A 20 -13.89 8.45 -2.13
CA ILE A 20 -15.26 8.99 -2.24
C ILE A 20 -15.23 10.50 -2.48
N ARG A 21 -14.41 11.24 -1.73
CA ARG A 21 -14.28 12.69 -1.91
C ARG A 21 -13.71 13.07 -3.27
N MET A 22 -12.82 12.27 -3.83
CA MET A 22 -12.36 12.46 -5.21
C MET A 22 -13.48 12.21 -6.22
N ASN A 23 -14.28 11.16 -6.03
CA ASN A 23 -15.41 10.87 -6.90
C ASN A 23 -16.44 12.01 -6.88
N ASP A 24 -16.78 12.54 -5.70
CA ASP A 24 -17.69 13.68 -5.54
C ASP A 24 -17.19 14.94 -6.25
N LEU A 25 -15.89 15.24 -6.15
CA LEU A 25 -15.30 16.46 -6.71
C LEU A 25 -15.17 16.42 -8.24
N PHE A 26 -15.06 15.22 -8.82
CA PHE A 26 -14.76 15.04 -10.23
C PHE A 26 -15.85 14.29 -10.99
N GLU A 27 -17.00 14.02 -10.37
CA GLU A 27 -18.16 13.34 -10.95
C GLU A 27 -17.78 12.05 -11.68
N SER A 28 -16.99 11.20 -11.02
CA SER A 28 -16.47 9.95 -11.59
C SER A 28 -16.69 8.80 -10.62
N ASP A 29 -17.13 7.66 -11.13
CA ASP A 29 -17.31 6.43 -10.34
C ASP A 29 -16.09 5.50 -10.40
N GLU A 30 -15.06 5.86 -11.16
CA GLU A 30 -13.85 5.05 -11.29
C GLU A 30 -12.98 5.14 -10.03
N TRP A 31 -12.35 4.02 -9.65
CA TRP A 31 -11.37 4.01 -8.56
C TRP A 31 -10.28 5.05 -8.80
N PHE A 32 -10.16 6.00 -7.86
CA PHE A 32 -9.26 7.14 -7.96
C PHE A 32 -9.36 7.90 -9.29
N ARG A 33 -10.56 7.96 -9.90
CA ARG A 33 -10.81 8.59 -11.20
C ARG A 33 -9.95 8.00 -12.33
N GLY A 34 -9.73 6.70 -12.30
CA GLY A 34 -8.89 5.99 -13.29
C GLY A 34 -7.42 6.41 -13.27
N ASN A 35 -6.98 7.16 -12.25
CA ASN A 35 -5.58 7.53 -12.11
C ASN A 35 -4.75 6.37 -11.58
N ASN A 36 -3.53 6.23 -12.11
CA ASN A 36 -2.52 5.39 -11.48
C ASN A 36 -2.24 5.87 -10.04
N VAL A 37 -2.30 4.94 -9.09
CA VAL A 37 -2.00 5.16 -7.66
C VAL A 37 -0.71 4.43 -7.31
N LEU A 38 0.22 5.15 -6.67
CA LEU A 38 1.46 4.60 -6.15
C LEU A 38 1.47 4.72 -4.63
N PHE A 39 1.54 3.59 -3.95
CA PHE A 39 1.72 3.53 -2.50
C PHE A 39 3.20 3.37 -2.16
N VAL A 40 3.70 4.23 -1.29
CA VAL A 40 5.06 4.20 -0.75
C VAL A 40 4.94 4.12 0.77
N GLY A 41 5.76 3.29 1.40
CA GLY A 41 5.78 3.16 2.86
C GLY A 41 6.29 1.80 3.32
N ASP A 42 6.63 1.72 4.60
CA ASP A 42 7.06 0.49 5.26
C ASP A 42 5.89 -0.15 6.01
N ILE A 43 5.35 -1.25 5.47
CA ILE A 43 4.21 -2.00 6.01
C ILE A 43 4.55 -2.68 7.35
N LEU A 44 5.84 -2.86 7.67
CA LEU A 44 6.29 -3.44 8.95
C LEU A 44 6.46 -2.38 10.04
N ARG A 45 6.28 -1.11 9.71
CA ARG A 45 6.36 0.01 10.64
C ARG A 45 5.07 0.15 11.46
N LEU A 46 4.85 1.35 12.00
CA LEU A 46 3.71 1.67 12.84
C LEU A 46 2.41 1.47 12.06
N LEU A 47 1.42 0.93 12.77
CA LEU A 47 0.05 0.82 12.27
C LEU A 47 -0.68 2.16 12.42
N PRO A 48 -1.81 2.35 11.73
CA PRO A 48 -2.66 3.52 11.93
C PRO A 48 -3.09 3.65 13.39
N VAL A 49 -3.30 4.88 13.84
CA VAL A 49 -3.74 5.15 15.21
C VAL A 49 -5.20 4.72 15.35
N CYS A 50 -5.45 3.67 16.14
CA CYS A 50 -6.78 3.19 16.51
C CYS A 50 -7.68 2.76 15.34
N ASP A 51 -7.10 2.34 14.21
CA ASP A 51 -7.87 1.93 13.04
C ASP A 51 -7.19 0.79 12.27
N GLU A 52 -7.90 0.19 11.32
CA GLU A 52 -7.41 -0.92 10.52
C GLU A 52 -6.45 -0.42 9.41
N PRO A 53 -5.28 -1.06 9.24
CA PRO A 53 -4.36 -0.74 8.16
C PRO A 53 -4.96 -1.05 6.80
N VAL A 54 -4.51 -0.33 5.76
CA VAL A 54 -4.90 -0.59 4.36
C VAL A 54 -4.46 -1.98 3.90
N PHE A 55 -3.33 -2.47 4.40
CA PHE A 55 -2.77 -3.77 4.05
C PHE A 55 -2.76 -4.71 5.25
N ASP A 56 -2.98 -6.00 4.98
CA ASP A 56 -2.86 -7.04 5.99
C ASP A 56 -1.44 -7.06 6.58
N LYS A 57 -1.39 -7.25 7.90
CA LYS A 57 -0.13 -7.29 8.62
C LYS A 57 0.66 -8.53 8.20
N VAL A 58 1.83 -8.31 7.60
CA VAL A 58 2.73 -9.41 7.26
C VAL A 58 3.39 -9.93 8.55
N THR A 59 3.18 -11.20 8.87
CA THR A 59 3.80 -11.81 10.05
C THR A 59 5.26 -12.16 9.80
N VAL A 60 6.06 -12.14 10.87
CA VAL A 60 7.48 -12.49 10.82
C VAL A 60 7.69 -13.94 10.33
N SER A 61 6.77 -14.86 10.61
CA SER A 61 6.82 -16.23 10.09
C SER A 61 6.62 -16.27 8.58
N THR A 62 5.66 -15.52 8.06
CA THR A 62 5.43 -15.38 6.61
C THR A 62 6.63 -14.73 5.93
N LEU A 63 7.20 -13.68 6.53
CA LEU A 63 8.44 -13.06 6.05
C LEU A 63 9.61 -14.03 6.08
N LYS A 64 9.85 -14.74 7.19
CA LYS A 64 10.95 -15.71 7.28
C LYS A 64 10.77 -16.88 6.32
N TYR A 65 9.56 -17.32 6.05
CA TYR A 65 9.31 -18.35 5.06
C TYR A 65 9.60 -17.86 3.63
N ARG A 66 9.16 -16.63 3.30
CA ARG A 66 9.37 -16.03 1.97
C ARG A 66 10.81 -15.55 1.74
N LEU A 67 11.40 -14.89 2.73
CA LEU A 67 12.75 -14.32 2.70
C LEU A 67 13.82 -15.33 3.13
N GLY A 68 13.55 -16.23 4.07
CA GLY A 68 14.51 -17.28 4.46
C GLY A 68 14.73 -18.32 3.36
N SER A 69 13.78 -18.44 2.42
CA SER A 69 13.95 -19.22 1.19
C SER A 69 14.79 -18.52 0.11
N MET A 70 15.12 -17.23 0.25
CA MET A 70 15.83 -16.45 -0.76
C MET A 70 16.84 -15.53 -0.06
N GLY A 71 18.13 -15.87 -0.12
CA GLY A 71 19.19 -15.02 0.43
C GLY A 71 19.01 -13.56 0.01
N ALA A 72 19.01 -12.64 0.99
CA ALA A 72 18.83 -11.18 0.85
C ALA A 72 18.03 -10.75 -0.39
N VAL A 73 16.71 -10.85 -0.32
CA VAL A 73 15.83 -10.43 -1.42
C VAL A 73 15.86 -8.91 -1.56
N ILE A 74 16.54 -8.41 -2.57
CA ILE A 74 16.38 -7.04 -3.05
C ILE A 74 15.11 -7.03 -3.91
N ILE A 75 13.97 -6.82 -3.25
CA ILE A 75 12.62 -6.82 -3.86
C ILE A 75 12.56 -5.91 -5.10
N TRP A 76 13.28 -4.80 -5.07
CA TRP A 76 13.35 -3.82 -6.15
C TRP A 76 14.06 -4.33 -7.41
N HIS A 77 15.15 -5.10 -7.26
CA HIS A 77 15.89 -5.62 -8.39
C HIS A 77 15.00 -6.59 -9.18
N ASP A 78 14.43 -7.59 -8.50
CA ASP A 78 13.67 -8.66 -9.15
C ASP A 78 12.35 -8.21 -9.77
N THR A 79 11.78 -7.09 -9.29
CA THR A 79 10.53 -6.51 -9.82
C THR A 79 10.79 -5.62 -11.03
N VAL A 80 11.94 -4.92 -11.09
CA VAL A 80 12.26 -3.95 -12.15
C VAL A 80 13.03 -4.58 -13.31
N THR A 81 13.83 -5.64 -13.08
CA THR A 81 14.67 -6.24 -14.13
C THR A 81 14.02 -7.42 -14.88
N LYS A 82 12.84 -7.88 -14.47
CA LYS A 82 12.09 -8.86 -15.28
C LYS A 82 11.34 -8.16 -16.40
N LYS A 83 12.02 -8.07 -17.54
CA LYS A 83 11.46 -7.76 -18.87
C LYS A 83 11.23 -9.05 -19.64
#